data_AF-A0A538AU76-F1
#
_entry.id   AF-A0A538AU76-F1
#
_cell.length_a   1.000
_cell.length_b   1.000
_cell.length_c   1.000
_cell.angle_alpha   90.00
_cell.angle_beta   90.00
_cell.angle_gamma   90.00
#
_symmetry.space_group_name_H-M   'P 1'
#
loop_
_entity.id
_entity.type
_entity.pdbx_description
1 polymer ?
#
loop_
_entity_poly.entity_id
_entity_poly.type
_entity_poly.pdbx_seq_one_letter_code
_entity_poly.pdbx_strand_id
1 'polypeptide(L)' 'MSSSRLEAFSDGVIAILITIMVLELAQPAGTSWRDLRDVLPRFLIYLLSFVFLGIYWNNHHHMLALTDRINGKVLWANL' A
#
# COMPACT_ATOMS: atom_id res chain seq x y z
N MET A 1 12.36 21.72 5.75
CA MET A 1 11.63 21.60 4.45
C MET A 1 10.15 21.53 4.75
N SER A 2 9.28 21.95 3.83
CA SER A 2 7.83 21.72 3.98
C SER A 2 7.54 20.21 3.92
N SER A 3 6.59 19.75 4.72
CA SER A 3 6.12 18.36 4.78
C SER A 3 5.60 17.85 3.43
N SER A 4 5.00 18.72 2.62
CA SER A 4 4.33 18.35 1.37
C SER A 4 5.21 17.62 0.36
N ARG A 5 6.53 17.89 0.30
CA ARG A 5 7.41 17.16 -0.64
C ARG A 5 7.69 15.72 -0.19
N LEU A 6 7.83 15.52 1.12
CA LEU A 6 8.04 14.18 1.69
C LEU A 6 6.75 13.36 1.58
N GLU A 7 5.63 13.99 1.89
CA GLU A 7 4.30 13.42 1.78
C GLU A 7 3.99 12.96 0.35
N ALA A 8 4.16 13.85 -0.65
CA ALA A 8 3.95 13.50 -2.06
C ALA A 8 4.86 12.36 -2.55
N PHE A 9 6.08 12.26 -2.02
CA PHE A 9 6.98 11.15 -2.32
C PHE A 9 6.45 9.83 -1.73
N SER A 10 6.09 9.81 -0.44
CA SER A 10 5.52 8.65 0.23
C SER A 10 4.19 8.20 -0.40
N ASP A 11 3.33 9.14 -0.79
CA ASP A 11 2.07 8.85 -1.51
C ASP A 11 2.34 8.14 -2.84
N GLY A 12 3.33 8.62 -3.60
CA GLY A 12 3.73 7.99 -4.86
C GLY A 12 4.23 6.55 -4.66
N VAL A 13 5.06 6.33 -3.62
CA VAL A 13 5.56 4.98 -3.30
C VAL A 13 4.41 4.04 -2.92
N ILE A 14 3.50 4.47 -2.04
CA ILE A 14 2.38 3.64 -1.60
C ILE A 14 1.40 3.36 -2.76
N ALA A 15 1.13 4.35 -3.62
CA ALA A 15 0.31 4.15 -4.82
C ALA A 15 0.91 3.09 -5.77
N ILE A 16 2.23 3.10 -5.95
CA ILE A 16 2.93 2.08 -6.75
C ILE A 16 2.81 0.70 -6.09
N LEU A 17 3.00 0.60 -4.78
CA LEU A 17 2.83 -0.68 -4.06
C LEU A 17 1.42 -1.24 -4.25
N ILE A 18 0.39 -0.41 -4.07
CA ILE A 18 -1.01 -0.80 -4.25
C ILE A 18 -1.27 -1.35 -5.66
N THR A 19 -0.70 -0.73 -6.69
CA THR A 19 -0.91 -1.14 -8.09
C THR A 19 -0.09 -2.35 -8.49
N ILE A 20 1.12 -2.53 -7.97
CA ILE A 20 1.96 -3.70 -8.26
C ILE A 20 1.44 -4.97 -7.58
N MET A 21 0.87 -4.86 -6.36
CA MET A 21 0.39 -6.03 -5.61
C MET A 21 -0.62 -6.89 -6.38
N VAL A 22 -1.42 -6.30 -7.27
CA VAL A 22 -2.42 -7.06 -8.04
C VAL A 22 -1.76 -8.00 -9.06
N LEU A 23 -0.52 -7.72 -9.47
CA LEU A 23 0.22 -8.53 -10.44
C LEU A 23 0.60 -9.91 -9.89
N GLU A 24 0.63 -10.08 -8.56
CA GLU A 24 0.90 -11.36 -7.91
C GLU A 24 -0.36 -12.22 -7.73
N LEU A 25 -1.54 -11.70 -8.12
CA LEU A 25 -2.78 -12.45 -8.01
C LEU A 25 -2.78 -13.62 -9.00
N ALA A 26 -2.81 -14.84 -8.47
CA ALA A 26 -2.78 -16.05 -9.29
C ALA A 26 -4.07 -16.20 -10.10
N GLN A 27 -3.90 -16.58 -11.37
CA GLN A 27 -5.02 -16.98 -12.22
C GLN A 27 -5.45 -18.41 -11.89
N PRO A 28 -6.76 -18.71 -11.90
CA PRO A 28 -7.24 -20.07 -11.78
C PRO A 28 -6.74 -20.92 -12.95
N ALA A 29 -6.41 -22.19 -12.70
CA ALA A 29 -5.88 -23.09 -13.71
C ALA A 29 -6.93 -23.53 -14.76
N GLY A 30 -8.21 -23.32 -14.46
CA GLY A 30 -9.34 -23.66 -15.32
C GLY A 30 -10.38 -22.54 -15.39
N THR A 31 -11.44 -22.80 -16.15
CA THR A 31 -12.53 -21.83 -16.40
C THR A 31 -13.79 -22.12 -15.60
N SER A 32 -13.79 -23.14 -14.74
CA SER A 32 -14.96 -23.52 -13.96
C SER A 32 -15.05 -22.75 -12.65
N TRP A 33 -16.26 -22.63 -12.10
CA TRP A 33 -16.49 -22.03 -10.78
C TRP A 33 -15.74 -22.73 -9.63
N ARG A 34 -15.35 -23.99 -9.81
CA ARG A 34 -14.59 -24.74 -8.81
C ARG A 34 -13.15 -24.26 -8.74
N ASP A 35 -12.56 -23.88 -9.86
CA ASP A 35 -11.16 -23.43 -9.96
C ASP A 35 -10.96 -22.08 -9.24
N LEU A 36 -12.03 -21.30 -9.07
CA LEU A 36 -12.01 -20.08 -8.25
C LEU A 36 -11.81 -20.36 -6.75
N ARG A 37 -12.23 -21.52 -6.24
CA ARG A 37 -12.05 -21.85 -4.81
C ARG A 37 -10.59 -22.03 -4.44
N ASP A 38 -9.77 -22.50 -5.37
CA ASP A 38 -8.35 -22.77 -5.14
C ASP A 38 -7.55 -21.45 -5.06
N VAL A 39 -7.98 -20.41 -5.77
CA VAL A 39 -7.36 -19.08 -5.73
C VAL A 39 -7.95 -18.15 -4.66
N LEU A 40 -9.12 -18.49 -4.11
CA LEU A 40 -9.84 -17.66 -3.13
C LEU A 40 -9.00 -17.32 -1.88
N PRO A 41 -8.26 -18.25 -1.24
CA PRO A 41 -7.42 -17.91 -0.08
C PRO A 41 -6.35 -16.86 -0.43
N ARG A 42 -5.73 -16.97 -1.60
CA ARG A 42 -4.72 -16.01 -2.06
C ARG A 42 -5.33 -14.65 -2.38
N PHE A 43 -6.51 -14.64 -3.00
CA PHE A 43 -7.27 -13.42 -3.23
C PHE A 43 -7.65 -12.71 -1.92
N LEU A 44 -8.07 -13.45 -0.89
CA LEU A 44 -8.39 -12.88 0.41
C LEU A 44 -7.16 -12.29 1.12
N ILE A 45 -6.01 -12.95 1.03
CA ILE A 45 -4.74 -12.40 1.53
C ILE A 45 -4.39 -11.12 0.78
N TYR A 46 -4.51 -11.10 -0.54
CA TYR A 46 -4.31 -9.90 -1.35
C TYR A 46 -5.23 -8.75 -0.90
N LEU A 47 -6.53 -9.02 -0.75
CA LEU A 47 -7.52 -8.02 -0.33
C LEU A 47 -7.21 -7.47 1.06
N LEU A 48 -6.85 -8.36 2.00
CA LEU A 48 -6.44 -7.95 3.34
C LEU A 48 -5.21 -7.03 3.28
N SER A 49 -4.17 -7.44 2.56
CA SER A 49 -2.96 -6.64 2.37
C SER A 49 -3.25 -5.28 1.73
N PHE A 50 -4.13 -5.23 0.73
CA PHE A 50 -4.56 -3.98 0.09
C PHE A 50 -5.20 -3.02 1.11
N VAL A 51 -6.13 -3.54 1.94
CA VAL A 51 -6.77 -2.75 3.00
C VAL A 51 -5.74 -2.29 4.03
N PHE A 52 -4.80 -3.16 4.41
CA PHE A 52 -3.71 -2.81 5.34
C PHE A 52 -2.85 -1.66 4.80
N LEU A 53 -2.45 -1.69 3.53
CA LEU A 53 -1.72 -0.57 2.91
C LEU A 53 -2.55 0.72 2.89
N GLY A 54 -3.86 0.63 2.61
CA GLY A 54 -4.74 1.79 2.64
C GLY A 54 -4.85 2.42 4.04
N ILE A 55 -4.96 1.60 5.09
CA ILE A 55 -4.96 2.05 6.48
C ILE A 55 -3.60 2.69 6.82
N TYR A 56 -2.50 2.04 6.42
CA TYR A 56 -1.16 2.57 6.62
C TYR A 56 -0.97 3.94 5.97
N TRP A 57 -1.38 4.08 4.71
CA TRP A 57 -1.36 5.34 3.98
C TRP A 57 -2.16 6.42 4.70
N ASN A 58 -3.40 6.11 5.12
CA ASN A 58 -4.25 7.07 5.81
C ASN A 58 -3.61 7.56 7.13
N ASN A 59 -3.00 6.65 7.89
CA ASN A 59 -2.29 7.00 9.12
C ASN A 59 -1.03 7.83 8.83
N HIS A 60 -0.28 7.49 7.78
CA HIS A 60 0.93 8.19 7.36
C HIS A 60 0.62 9.63 6.91
N HIS A 61 -0.43 9.79 6.10
CA HIS A 61 -0.91 11.09 5.64
C HIS A 61 -1.34 11.98 6.82
N HIS A 62 -2.13 11.46 7.76
CA HIS A 62 -2.50 12.18 8.98
C HIS A 62 -1.29 12.57 9.84
N MET A 63 -0.31 11.67 10.00
CA MET A 63 0.89 11.95 10.78
C MET A 63 1.74 13.06 10.16
N LEU A 64 1.95 13.04 8.84
CA LEU A 64 2.72 14.07 8.14
C LEU A 64 2.00 15.41 8.06
N ALA A 65 0.67 15.41 7.95
CA ALA A 65 -0.15 16.62 7.98
C ALA A 65 -0.04 17.38 9.32
N LEU A 66 0.20 16.66 10.43
CA LEU A 66 0.41 17.24 11.77
C LEU A 66 1.87 17.66 12.03
N THR A 67 2.79 17.44 11.09
CA THR A 67 4.22 17.69 11.29
C THR A 67 4.65 19.05 10.72
N ASP A 68 4.98 20.01 11.61
CA ASP A 68 5.37 21.37 11.22
C ASP A 68 6.78 21.50 10.64
N ARG A 69 7.71 20.61 11.02
CA ARG A 69 9.13 20.70 10.63
C ARG A 69 9.72 19.35 10.26
N ILE A 70 10.14 19.23 9.00
CA ILE A 70 10.94 18.10 8.51
C ILE A 70 12.43 18.41 8.66
N ASN A 71 13.15 17.52 9.34
CA ASN A 71 14.60 17.51 9.48
C ASN A 71 15.21 16.20 8.93
N GLY A 72 16.54 16.09 8.90
CA GLY A 72 17.23 14.90 8.37
C GLY A 72 16.90 13.60 9.09
N LYS A 73 16.64 13.63 10.41
CA LYS A 73 16.25 12.44 11.17
C LYS A 73 14.85 11.94 10.78
N VAL A 74 13.92 12.86 10.54
CA VAL A 74 12.57 12.54 10.06
C VAL A 74 12.64 11.92 8.66
N LEU A 75 13.50 12.43 7.79
CA LEU A 75 13.71 11.84 6.45
C LEU A 75 14.19 10.39 6.53
N TRP A 76 15.15 10.10 7.42
CA TRP A 76 15.62 8.73 7.65
C TRP A 76 14.58 7.84 8.32
N ALA A 77 13.76 8.37 9.22
CA ALA A 77 12.69 7.62 9.89
C ALA A 77 11.49 7.32 8.96
N ASN A 78 11.33 8.09 7.88
CA ASN A 78 10.30 7.86 6.86
C ASN A 78 10.72 6.80 5.82
N LEU A 79 12.03 6.59 5.64
CA LEU A 79 12.58 5.58 4.72
C LEU A 79 12.45 4.18 5.34
#